data_AF-A0A9W6C0F8-F1
#
_entry.id   AF-A0A9W6C0F8-F1
#
_cell.length_a   1.000
_cell.length_b   1.000
_cell.length_c   1.000
_cell.angle_alpha   90.00
_cell.angle_beta   90.00
_cell.angle_gamma   90.00
#
_symmetry.space_group_name_H-M   'P 1'
#
loop_
_entity.id
_entity.type
_entity.pdbx_description
1 polymer ?
#
loop_
_entity_poly.entity_id
_entity_poly.type
_entity_poly.pdbx_seq_one_letter_code
_entity_poly.pdbx_strand_id
1 'polypeptide(L)'
;MCYTIALNFEDGVTRFVDCKPGEKVLDAAFRNKINLPMDCSDGVCGTCKCRAESGAYDLGDDFIEDALTEDEAGQGLVLTCQMVPSSDCVLSVPTTSQACKTNQQAFAATVTRIEPHHDAAVVLELTMDDTATAPAFLPGQYVNIDVPGSGTHRSYSFSTAPGERNLEFLIKKIPDGVMSTWLSRAKPGDQLQLTGPMGSFYLRGGDGPLLCLAGGTGLAPFLSMLEVLARAGSRRQIHLIYGVTRDLDLVLVDRIMALARRLPNLTVATVVADPASDHPRTGWVTQHMPEEMLAAGDVDIYLCGPPPMVDAVRQYLNDHKCMTAAVFAGRFAGKVIVVTGAAQGIGRAVALRAAAEGGRVLFVDRADFLAEVVAEAQGDAAGFTADLETWAGANAAMRNAADTFGGIDILINVVGGAIRMRPLAEFEPDQIDAEIRRSLMPTLYGCHAVLPHLAARGGGTIVNVSSNATRGIHRVPYSAAKGGVNAITRSLAMEVAGQNIRVVATAPGGTEAPPRRIPRNAAGDSPDERQWMAQVVEQVTGSSVLKRYGTIDEQAAPILFLASDEASYITGSVLSVAGGDEG
;
A
#
# COMPACT_ATOMS: atom_id res chain seq x y z
N MET A 1 -22.47 -0.21 -30.77
CA MET A 1 -22.48 0.00 -29.31
C MET A 1 -21.01 0.08 -28.92
N CYS A 2 -20.56 1.13 -28.25
CA CYS A 2 -19.19 1.24 -27.73
C CYS A 2 -19.30 1.37 -26.22
N TYR A 3 -18.25 0.95 -25.50
CA TYR A 3 -18.14 1.09 -24.06
C TYR A 3 -17.26 2.29 -23.73
N THR A 4 -17.68 3.08 -22.77
CA THR A 4 -16.91 4.23 -22.28
C THR A 4 -15.94 3.76 -21.21
N ILE A 5 -14.64 3.97 -21.43
CA ILE A 5 -13.59 3.61 -20.46
C ILE A 5 -13.02 4.89 -19.87
N ALA A 6 -13.22 5.09 -18.56
CA ALA A 6 -12.60 6.18 -17.81
C ALA A 6 -11.21 5.75 -17.30
N LEU A 7 -10.17 6.46 -17.70
CA LEU A 7 -8.78 6.25 -17.30
C LEU A 7 -8.39 7.34 -16.28
N ASN A 8 -8.30 6.97 -15.01
CA ASN A 8 -7.87 7.83 -13.91
C ASN A 8 -6.36 7.72 -13.71
N PHE A 9 -5.63 8.82 -13.84
CA PHE A 9 -4.17 8.87 -13.74
C PHE A 9 -3.71 9.39 -12.37
N GLU A 10 -2.46 9.11 -12.00
CA GLU A 10 -1.85 9.53 -10.72
C GLU A 10 -1.82 11.06 -10.51
N ASP A 11 -1.85 11.84 -11.60
CA ASP A 11 -1.89 13.30 -11.57
C ASP A 11 -3.31 13.86 -11.38
N GLY A 12 -4.29 13.02 -11.02
CA GLY A 12 -5.69 13.40 -10.77
C GLY A 12 -6.49 13.70 -12.04
N VAL A 13 -5.91 13.46 -13.22
CA VAL A 13 -6.57 13.65 -14.50
C VAL A 13 -7.37 12.40 -14.85
N THR A 14 -8.60 12.58 -15.35
CA THR A 14 -9.38 11.51 -15.97
C THR A 14 -9.47 11.72 -17.48
N ARG A 15 -9.27 10.66 -18.26
CA ARG A 15 -9.54 10.64 -19.71
C ARG A 15 -10.60 9.61 -20.03
N PHE A 16 -11.48 9.91 -20.96
CA PHE A 16 -12.48 8.98 -21.44
C PHE A 16 -12.08 8.50 -22.83
N VAL A 17 -12.16 7.19 -23.06
CA VAL A 17 -11.92 6.58 -24.38
C VAL A 17 -13.08 5.65 -24.74
N ASP A 18 -13.53 5.73 -25.99
CA ASP A 18 -14.53 4.81 -26.53
C ASP A 18 -13.85 3.52 -26.96
N CYS A 19 -14.24 2.39 -26.37
CA CYS A 19 -13.77 1.05 -26.69
C CYS A 19 -14.86 0.28 -27.45
N LYS A 20 -14.52 -0.28 -28.61
CA LYS A 20 -15.46 -1.06 -29.43
C LYS A 20 -15.66 -2.46 -28.83
N PRO A 21 -16.80 -3.13 -29.11
CA PRO A 21 -16.99 -4.51 -28.68
C PRO A 21 -15.91 -5.42 -29.26
N GLY A 22 -15.24 -6.20 -28.41
CA GLY A 22 -14.12 -7.05 -28.79
C GLY A 22 -12.78 -6.34 -28.97
N GLU A 23 -12.71 -5.02 -28.78
CA GLU A 23 -11.44 -4.26 -28.78
C GLU A 23 -10.81 -4.32 -27.39
N LYS A 24 -9.49 -4.45 -27.32
CA LYS A 24 -8.75 -4.39 -26.06
C LYS A 24 -8.67 -2.95 -25.57
N VAL A 25 -8.67 -2.74 -24.25
CA VAL A 25 -8.60 -1.38 -23.67
C VAL A 25 -7.33 -0.65 -24.11
N LEU A 26 -6.19 -1.35 -24.17
CA LEU A 26 -4.94 -0.78 -24.67
C LEU A 26 -5.07 -0.23 -26.10
N ASP A 27 -5.70 -0.99 -27.01
CA ASP A 27 -5.89 -0.58 -28.41
C ASP A 27 -6.81 0.64 -28.50
N ALA A 28 -7.88 0.65 -27.71
CA ALA A 28 -8.78 1.79 -27.62
C ALA A 28 -8.09 3.05 -27.10
N ALA A 29 -7.24 2.92 -26.07
CA ALA A 29 -6.46 4.01 -25.52
C ALA A 29 -5.45 4.55 -26.55
N PHE A 30 -4.73 3.65 -27.22
CA PHE A 30 -3.75 3.99 -28.25
C PHE A 30 -4.40 4.72 -29.43
N ARG A 31 -5.57 4.26 -29.90
CA ARG A 31 -6.37 4.92 -30.95
C ARG A 31 -6.80 6.34 -30.56
N ASN A 32 -6.98 6.59 -29.27
CA ASN A 32 -7.28 7.92 -28.71
C ASN A 32 -6.03 8.72 -28.33
N LYS A 33 -4.84 8.29 -28.78
CA LYS A 33 -3.54 8.93 -28.52
C LYS A 33 -3.20 8.99 -27.03
N ILE A 34 -3.57 7.95 -26.30
CA ILE A 34 -3.21 7.73 -24.90
C ILE A 34 -2.33 6.48 -24.85
N ASN A 35 -1.03 6.69 -24.64
CA ASN A 35 -0.04 5.62 -24.57
C ASN A 35 -0.01 5.06 -23.15
N LEU A 36 -0.96 4.18 -22.82
CA LEU A 36 -0.94 3.46 -21.55
C LEU A 36 0.38 2.69 -21.39
N PRO A 37 0.87 2.47 -20.15
CA PRO A 37 2.05 1.64 -19.91
C PRO A 37 1.93 0.30 -20.64
N MET A 38 2.92 -0.06 -21.46
CA MET A 38 2.88 -1.26 -22.27
C MET A 38 4.29 -1.64 -22.73
N ASP A 39 4.54 -2.94 -22.82
CA ASP A 39 5.79 -3.49 -23.37
C ASP A 39 5.58 -4.58 -24.41
N CYS A 40 5.18 -5.79 -23.99
CA CYS A 40 5.01 -6.90 -24.93
C CYS A 40 3.68 -6.87 -25.72
N SER A 41 2.66 -6.16 -25.23
CA SER A 41 1.25 -6.23 -25.66
C SER A 41 0.59 -7.63 -25.65
N ASP A 42 1.30 -8.68 -25.22
CA ASP A 42 0.89 -10.08 -25.29
C ASP A 42 0.69 -10.75 -23.92
N GLY A 43 0.56 -9.99 -22.84
CA GLY A 43 0.24 -10.56 -21.51
C GLY A 43 1.40 -11.29 -20.83
N VAL A 44 2.65 -10.95 -21.20
CA VAL A 44 3.87 -11.59 -20.66
C VAL A 44 4.62 -10.68 -19.68
N CYS A 45 4.69 -9.39 -19.98
CA CYS A 45 5.56 -8.45 -19.24
C CYS A 45 4.97 -7.86 -17.94
N GLY A 46 3.64 -7.88 -17.79
CA GLY A 46 2.95 -7.19 -16.69
C GLY A 46 2.98 -5.64 -16.74
N THR A 47 3.72 -5.00 -17.65
CA THR A 47 3.87 -3.53 -17.72
C THR A 47 2.55 -2.77 -17.88
N CYS A 48 1.56 -3.39 -18.54
CA CYS A 48 0.25 -2.79 -18.78
C CYS A 48 -0.78 -2.97 -17.66
N LYS A 49 -0.30 -3.41 -16.49
CA LYS A 49 -1.13 -3.66 -15.32
C LYS A 49 -1.76 -2.37 -14.81
N CYS A 50 -3.09 -2.37 -14.71
CA CYS A 50 -3.91 -1.31 -14.14
C CYS A 50 -4.89 -1.93 -13.14
N ARG A 51 -5.62 -1.11 -12.38
CA ARG A 51 -6.71 -1.57 -11.52
C ARG A 51 -8.05 -1.21 -12.14
N ALA A 52 -8.95 -2.18 -12.27
CA ALA A 52 -10.34 -1.93 -12.62
C ALA A 52 -11.14 -1.59 -11.36
N GLU A 53 -11.60 -0.35 -11.27
CA GLU A 53 -12.40 0.15 -10.15
C GLU A 53 -13.88 -0.22 -10.29
N SER A 54 -14.36 -0.34 -11.53
CA SER A 54 -15.74 -0.76 -11.83
C SER A 54 -15.88 -1.20 -13.29
N GLY A 55 -16.93 -1.95 -13.58
CA GLY A 55 -17.30 -2.40 -14.92
C GLY A 55 -17.08 -3.90 -15.11
N ALA A 56 -17.69 -4.45 -16.16
CA ALA A 56 -17.55 -5.84 -16.57
C ALA A 56 -16.57 -5.95 -17.74
N TYR A 57 -15.70 -6.96 -17.69
CA TYR A 57 -14.65 -7.19 -18.68
C TYR A 57 -14.25 -8.67 -18.71
N ASP A 58 -13.53 -9.04 -19.75
CA ASP A 58 -12.89 -10.33 -19.93
C ASP A 58 -11.38 -10.09 -20.14
N LEU A 59 -10.53 -10.92 -19.53
CA LEU A 59 -9.07 -10.87 -19.71
C LEU A 59 -8.58 -11.95 -20.69
N GLY A 60 -9.46 -12.86 -21.13
CA GLY A 60 -9.07 -14.07 -21.84
C GLY A 60 -8.18 -14.98 -21.01
N ASP A 61 -7.62 -16.01 -21.66
CA ASP A 61 -6.71 -16.99 -21.04
C ASP A 61 -5.26 -16.82 -21.52
N ASP A 62 -4.99 -15.81 -22.36
CA ASP A 62 -3.72 -15.60 -23.06
C ASP A 62 -2.78 -14.65 -22.28
N PHE A 63 -2.49 -14.96 -21.02
CA PHE A 63 -1.44 -14.30 -20.23
C PHE A 63 -0.78 -15.28 -19.25
N ILE A 64 0.45 -14.99 -18.83
CA ILE A 64 1.19 -15.87 -17.89
C ILE A 64 1.05 -15.38 -16.45
N GLU A 65 1.17 -16.32 -15.51
CA GLU A 65 1.07 -16.05 -14.07
C GLU A 65 2.08 -15.00 -13.58
N ASP A 66 3.28 -14.94 -14.19
CA ASP A 66 4.29 -13.91 -13.90
C ASP A 66 3.82 -12.49 -14.26
N ALA A 67 2.91 -12.35 -15.24
CA ALA A 67 2.41 -11.06 -15.68
C ALA A 67 1.23 -10.58 -14.83
N LEU A 68 0.31 -11.50 -14.50
CA LEU A 68 -0.85 -11.27 -13.65
C LEU A 68 -1.23 -12.59 -12.98
N THR A 69 -1.13 -12.65 -11.65
CA THR A 69 -1.52 -13.85 -10.89
C THR A 69 -3.04 -13.94 -10.75
N GLU A 70 -3.57 -15.14 -10.46
CA GLU A 70 -5.01 -15.31 -10.17
C GLU A 70 -5.47 -14.43 -8.99
N ASP A 71 -4.62 -14.29 -7.97
CA ASP A 71 -4.87 -13.41 -6.83
C ASP A 71 -4.96 -11.94 -7.23
N GLU A 72 -4.04 -11.47 -8.08
CA GLU A 72 -4.06 -10.09 -8.58
C GLU A 72 -5.30 -9.84 -9.44
N ALA A 73 -5.65 -10.77 -10.34
CA ALA A 73 -6.87 -10.70 -11.14
C ALA A 73 -8.13 -10.66 -10.27
N GLY A 74 -8.19 -11.51 -9.22
CA GLY A 74 -9.28 -11.54 -8.24
C GLY A 74 -9.41 -10.25 -7.41
N GLN A 75 -8.33 -9.48 -7.27
CA GLN A 75 -8.32 -8.16 -6.62
C GLN A 75 -8.64 -7.00 -7.58
N GLY A 76 -9.05 -7.30 -8.81
CA GLY A 76 -9.40 -6.31 -9.83
C GLY A 76 -8.19 -5.70 -10.53
N LEU A 77 -6.99 -6.30 -10.45
CA LEU A 77 -5.89 -5.91 -11.35
C LEU A 77 -6.14 -6.52 -12.74
N VAL A 78 -5.81 -5.77 -13.77
CA VAL A 78 -6.06 -6.11 -15.16
C VAL A 78 -4.83 -5.83 -16.00
N LEU A 79 -4.60 -6.62 -17.03
CA LEU A 79 -3.65 -6.29 -18.09
C LEU A 79 -4.42 -5.58 -19.20
N THR A 80 -4.22 -4.28 -19.38
CA THR A 80 -4.96 -3.51 -20.41
C THR A 80 -4.73 -4.01 -21.83
N CYS A 81 -3.61 -4.71 -22.07
CA CYS A 81 -3.32 -5.37 -23.35
C CYS A 81 -4.09 -6.70 -23.56
N GLN A 82 -4.80 -7.19 -22.55
CA GLN A 82 -5.66 -8.37 -22.65
C GLN A 82 -7.13 -8.06 -22.32
N MET A 83 -7.39 -7.00 -21.58
CA MET A 83 -8.74 -6.61 -21.14
C MET A 83 -9.64 -6.19 -22.31
N VAL A 84 -10.74 -6.93 -22.49
CA VAL A 84 -11.86 -6.62 -23.39
C VAL A 84 -13.09 -6.25 -22.56
N PRO A 85 -13.58 -5.00 -22.61
CA PRO A 85 -14.73 -4.59 -21.82
C PRO A 85 -16.06 -5.15 -22.37
N SER A 86 -16.98 -5.46 -21.47
CA SER A 86 -18.37 -5.85 -21.75
C SER A 86 -19.41 -4.88 -21.14
N SER A 87 -18.94 -3.85 -20.43
CA SER A 87 -19.70 -2.66 -20.05
C SER A 87 -18.79 -1.42 -20.05
N ASP A 88 -19.34 -0.25 -19.72
CA ASP A 88 -18.52 0.90 -19.33
C ASP A 88 -17.65 0.52 -18.12
N CYS A 89 -16.39 0.96 -18.12
CA CYS A 89 -15.41 0.63 -17.08
C CYS A 89 -14.66 1.86 -16.58
N VAL A 90 -14.15 1.78 -15.35
CA VAL A 90 -13.26 2.78 -14.76
C VAL A 90 -11.96 2.09 -14.38
N LEU A 91 -10.83 2.60 -14.88
CA LEU A 91 -9.50 2.08 -14.61
C LEU A 91 -8.63 3.12 -13.92
N SER A 92 -7.94 2.70 -12.85
CA SER A 92 -6.83 3.43 -12.24
C SER A 92 -5.52 3.04 -12.91
N VAL A 93 -4.86 4.00 -13.53
CA VAL A 93 -3.62 3.85 -14.30
C VAL A 93 -2.44 4.29 -13.42
N PRO A 94 -1.44 3.42 -13.15
CA PRO A 94 -0.32 3.71 -12.25
C PRO A 94 0.78 4.56 -12.94
N THR A 95 0.37 5.64 -13.58
CA THR A 95 1.25 6.67 -14.13
C THR A 95 0.49 7.98 -14.31
N THR A 96 1.19 9.07 -14.61
CA THR A 96 0.58 10.37 -14.88
C THR A 96 0.01 10.45 -16.30
N SER A 97 -1.01 11.28 -16.51
CA SER A 97 -1.56 11.53 -17.83
C SER A 97 -0.54 12.14 -18.80
N GLN A 98 0.47 12.86 -18.28
CA GLN A 98 1.57 13.41 -19.07
C GLN A 98 2.51 12.32 -19.59
N ALA A 99 2.84 11.32 -18.76
CA ALA A 99 3.66 10.17 -19.20
C ALA A 99 2.94 9.33 -20.28
N CYS A 100 1.61 9.32 -20.30
CA CYS A 100 0.84 8.68 -21.37
C CYS A 100 0.72 9.52 -22.65
N LYS A 101 1.34 10.71 -22.71
CA LYS A 101 1.45 11.53 -23.93
C LYS A 101 2.82 11.44 -24.59
N THR A 102 3.84 10.90 -23.91
CA THR A 102 5.12 10.61 -24.53
C THR A 102 4.95 9.43 -25.50
N ASN A 103 5.30 9.65 -26.77
CA ASN A 103 5.30 8.58 -27.76
C ASN A 103 6.52 7.70 -27.56
N GLN A 104 6.31 6.39 -27.58
CA GLN A 104 7.40 5.45 -27.86
C GLN A 104 7.94 5.76 -29.26
N GLN A 105 9.25 5.91 -29.36
CA GLN A 105 9.94 6.17 -30.62
C GLN A 105 10.96 5.09 -30.86
N ALA A 106 11.01 4.61 -32.10
CA ALA A 106 12.13 3.83 -32.58
C ALA A 106 13.25 4.79 -32.99
N PHE A 107 14.45 4.56 -32.49
CA PHE A 107 15.63 5.33 -32.87
C PHE A 107 16.85 4.43 -32.98
N ALA A 108 17.70 4.77 -33.95
CA ALA A 108 18.97 4.10 -34.16
C ALA A 108 20.06 4.75 -33.29
N ALA A 109 20.97 3.93 -32.78
CA ALA A 109 22.15 4.40 -32.09
C ALA A 109 23.37 3.56 -32.47
N THR A 110 24.51 4.22 -32.50
CA THR A 110 25.80 3.60 -32.82
C THR A 110 26.52 3.26 -31.52
N VAL A 111 27.03 2.03 -31.41
CA VAL A 111 27.89 1.63 -30.29
C VAL A 111 29.15 2.48 -30.29
N THR A 112 29.42 3.16 -29.18
CA THR A 112 30.63 3.97 -28.99
C THR A 112 31.63 3.25 -28.09
N ARG A 113 31.13 2.53 -27.08
CA ARG A 113 31.98 1.80 -26.14
C ARG A 113 31.28 0.56 -25.58
N ILE A 114 32.07 -0.48 -25.37
CA ILE A 114 31.67 -1.71 -24.68
C ILE A 114 32.75 -1.96 -23.62
N GLU A 115 32.39 -1.83 -22.36
CA GLU A 115 33.30 -1.99 -21.23
C GLU A 115 32.87 -3.20 -20.37
N PRO A 116 33.58 -4.33 -20.46
CA PRO A 116 33.28 -5.48 -19.62
C PRO A 116 33.79 -5.26 -18.19
N HIS A 117 32.92 -5.48 -17.21
CA HIS A 117 33.28 -5.58 -15.80
C HIS A 117 33.26 -7.05 -15.39
N HIS A 118 34.43 -7.69 -15.52
CA HIS A 118 34.62 -9.12 -15.25
C HIS A 118 33.57 -10.00 -15.97
N ASP A 119 33.08 -11.04 -15.29
CA ASP A 119 31.97 -11.88 -15.73
C ASP A 119 30.61 -11.37 -15.19
N ALA A 120 30.58 -10.23 -14.47
CA ALA A 120 29.38 -9.71 -13.82
C ALA A 120 28.49 -8.90 -14.78
N ALA A 121 29.07 -7.92 -15.46
CA ALA A 121 28.32 -6.95 -16.26
C ALA A 121 29.12 -6.37 -17.43
N VAL A 122 28.43 -5.65 -18.30
CA VAL A 122 28.97 -4.85 -19.39
C VAL A 122 28.32 -3.47 -19.34
N VAL A 123 29.13 -2.42 -19.42
CA VAL A 123 28.64 -1.08 -19.72
C VAL A 123 28.64 -0.89 -21.23
N LEU A 124 27.48 -0.56 -21.78
CA LEU A 124 27.27 -0.30 -23.19
C LEU A 124 26.96 1.19 -23.37
N GLU A 125 27.85 1.90 -24.05
CA GLU A 125 27.65 3.31 -24.42
C GLU A 125 27.27 3.40 -25.90
N LEU A 126 26.17 4.11 -26.18
CA LEU A 126 25.66 4.35 -27.53
C LEU A 126 25.59 5.86 -27.78
N THR A 127 25.84 6.29 -29.00
CA THR A 127 25.51 7.66 -29.43
C THR A 127 24.37 7.61 -30.43
N MET A 128 23.40 8.50 -30.26
CA MET A 128 22.30 8.64 -31.20
C MET A 128 22.77 9.25 -32.51
N ASP A 129 22.16 8.81 -33.62
CA ASP A 129 22.43 9.38 -34.93
C ASP A 129 22.09 10.88 -34.97
N ASP A 130 22.88 11.67 -35.73
CA ASP A 130 22.85 13.14 -35.68
C ASP A 130 21.49 13.77 -35.96
N THR A 131 20.63 13.08 -36.72
CA THR A 131 19.28 13.51 -37.10
C THR A 131 18.22 13.20 -36.05
N ALA A 132 18.53 12.38 -35.04
CA ALA A 132 17.59 12.00 -33.99
C ALA A 132 17.58 13.04 -32.85
N THR A 133 16.39 13.32 -32.32
CA THR A 133 16.24 14.11 -31.09
C THR A 133 16.51 13.20 -29.88
N ALA A 134 17.21 13.72 -28.87
CA ALA A 134 17.48 12.95 -27.65
C ALA A 134 16.16 12.46 -27.02
N PRO A 135 16.09 11.21 -26.52
CA PRO A 135 14.86 10.65 -26.00
C PRO A 135 14.40 11.45 -24.79
N ALA A 136 13.16 11.91 -24.83
CA ALA A 136 12.49 12.48 -23.67
C ALA A 136 11.99 11.33 -22.80
N PHE A 137 12.74 10.98 -21.75
CA PHE A 137 12.38 9.94 -20.78
C PHE A 137 12.42 10.45 -19.34
N LEU A 138 11.78 9.72 -18.43
CA LEU A 138 11.82 9.96 -17.00
C LEU A 138 12.91 9.08 -16.35
N PRO A 139 13.75 9.62 -15.45
CA PRO A 139 14.88 8.87 -14.91
C PRO A 139 14.40 7.64 -14.14
N GLY A 140 14.84 6.46 -14.58
CA GLY A 140 14.36 5.15 -14.14
C GLY A 140 13.73 4.30 -15.24
N GLN A 141 13.26 4.94 -16.31
CA GLN A 141 12.70 4.26 -17.48
C GLN A 141 13.75 3.46 -18.26
N TYR A 142 13.25 2.60 -19.15
CA TYR A 142 14.05 1.73 -19.99
C TYR A 142 13.67 1.83 -21.46
N VAL A 143 14.46 1.17 -22.30
CA VAL A 143 14.19 0.94 -23.73
C VAL A 143 14.38 -0.53 -24.06
N ASN A 144 13.69 -0.99 -25.10
CA ASN A 144 13.97 -2.27 -25.71
C ASN A 144 15.06 -2.10 -26.76
N ILE A 145 16.15 -2.84 -26.62
CA ILE A 145 17.26 -2.89 -27.58
C ILE A 145 17.10 -4.18 -28.40
N ASP A 146 16.95 -4.03 -29.71
CA ASP A 146 16.95 -5.17 -30.63
C ASP A 146 18.30 -5.86 -30.62
N VAL A 147 18.33 -7.18 -30.44
CA VAL A 147 19.57 -7.95 -30.45
C VAL A 147 19.87 -8.40 -31.89
N PRO A 148 20.91 -7.85 -32.55
CA PRO A 148 21.16 -8.11 -33.97
C PRO A 148 21.32 -9.60 -34.30
N GLY A 149 20.56 -10.03 -35.32
CA GLY A 149 20.56 -11.41 -35.81
C GLY A 149 19.73 -12.40 -34.99
N SER A 150 19.07 -11.96 -33.91
CA SER A 150 18.24 -12.85 -33.08
C SER A 150 16.74 -12.80 -33.39
N GLY A 151 16.26 -11.71 -34.01
CA GLY A 151 14.82 -11.44 -34.14
C GLY A 151 14.10 -11.12 -32.82
N THR A 152 14.84 -10.88 -31.73
CA THR A 152 14.29 -10.55 -30.41
C THR A 152 14.92 -9.27 -29.86
N HIS A 153 14.25 -8.62 -28.90
CA HIS A 153 14.78 -7.47 -28.15
C HIS A 153 14.97 -7.81 -26.66
N ARG A 154 15.67 -6.94 -25.93
CA ARG A 154 15.81 -7.00 -24.47
C ARG A 154 15.71 -5.61 -23.86
N SER A 155 15.09 -5.53 -22.69
CA SER A 155 14.83 -4.30 -21.96
C SER A 155 16.04 -3.87 -21.12
N TYR A 156 16.49 -2.62 -21.27
CA TYR A 156 17.59 -2.06 -20.50
C TYR A 156 17.29 -0.64 -20.04
N SER A 157 17.43 -0.41 -18.73
CA SER A 157 17.23 0.89 -18.10
C SER A 157 18.36 1.84 -18.45
N PHE A 158 18.02 3.11 -18.68
CA PHE A 158 19.03 4.15 -18.87
C PHE A 158 19.85 4.35 -17.59
N SER A 159 21.18 4.41 -17.74
CA SER A 159 22.11 4.84 -16.68
C SER A 159 22.45 6.33 -16.77
N THR A 160 22.08 7.00 -17.87
CA THR A 160 22.31 8.44 -18.09
C THR A 160 21.08 9.28 -17.71
N ALA A 161 21.28 10.59 -17.54
CA ALA A 161 20.17 11.52 -17.34
C ALA A 161 19.39 11.75 -18.67
N PRO A 162 18.10 12.14 -18.59
CA PRO A 162 17.33 12.53 -19.76
C PRO A 162 17.96 13.68 -20.55
N GLY A 163 17.78 13.66 -21.87
CA GLY A 163 18.27 14.70 -22.79
C GLY A 163 19.72 14.52 -23.26
N GLU A 164 20.44 13.50 -22.79
CA GLU A 164 21.76 13.15 -23.29
C GLU A 164 21.68 12.47 -24.67
N ARG A 165 22.63 12.80 -25.56
CA ARG A 165 22.81 12.09 -26.84
C ARG A 165 23.59 10.78 -26.69
N ASN A 166 24.44 10.73 -25.68
CA ASN A 166 25.17 9.52 -25.31
C ASN A 166 24.35 8.78 -24.27
N LEU A 167 23.91 7.58 -24.62
CA LEU A 167 23.12 6.69 -23.80
C LEU A 167 24.04 5.65 -23.19
N GLU A 168 23.86 5.34 -21.91
CA GLU A 168 24.63 4.30 -21.21
C GLU A 168 23.66 3.28 -20.62
N PHE A 169 24.03 2.00 -20.72
CA PHE A 169 23.29 0.87 -20.15
C PHE A 169 24.23 -0.03 -19.37
N LEU A 170 23.80 -0.48 -18.19
CA LEU A 170 24.50 -1.48 -17.40
C LEU A 170 23.82 -2.84 -17.54
N ILE A 171 24.47 -3.76 -18.26
CA ILE A 171 23.88 -5.02 -18.72
C ILE A 171 24.51 -6.19 -17.96
N LYS A 172 23.69 -7.04 -17.33
CA LYS A 172 24.19 -8.25 -16.66
C LYS A 172 24.68 -9.25 -17.69
N LYS A 173 25.85 -9.85 -17.44
CA LYS A 173 26.31 -11.00 -18.22
C LYS A 173 25.55 -12.24 -17.76
N ILE A 174 24.84 -12.84 -18.70
CA ILE A 174 24.08 -14.08 -18.50
C ILE A 174 24.67 -15.15 -19.40
N PRO A 175 25.12 -16.30 -18.86
CA PRO A 175 25.55 -17.44 -19.66
C PRO A 175 24.47 -17.82 -20.68
N ASP A 176 24.88 -17.99 -21.94
CA ASP A 176 24.00 -18.32 -23.07
C ASP A 176 22.87 -17.31 -23.36
N GLY A 177 22.89 -16.13 -22.72
CA GLY A 177 21.92 -15.08 -22.94
C GLY A 177 22.11 -14.38 -24.28
N VAL A 178 21.05 -14.26 -25.07
CA VAL A 178 21.09 -13.75 -26.46
C VAL A 178 21.83 -12.40 -26.60
N MET A 179 21.56 -11.42 -25.71
CA MET A 179 22.29 -10.14 -25.70
C MET A 179 23.73 -10.31 -25.20
N SER A 180 23.97 -11.14 -24.19
CA SER A 180 25.33 -11.39 -23.67
C SER A 180 26.24 -12.04 -24.72
N THR A 181 25.70 -12.97 -25.52
CA THR A 181 26.38 -13.59 -26.67
C THR A 181 26.63 -12.60 -27.79
N TRP A 182 25.73 -11.64 -28.02
CA TRP A 182 25.98 -10.58 -28.99
C TRP A 182 27.05 -9.59 -28.50
N LEU A 183 26.97 -9.16 -27.24
CA LEU A 183 27.93 -8.22 -26.64
C LEU A 183 29.37 -8.75 -26.63
N SER A 184 29.58 -10.08 -26.56
CA SER A 184 30.92 -10.67 -26.59
C SER A 184 31.65 -10.52 -27.92
N ARG A 185 30.91 -10.24 -29.01
CA ARG A 185 31.45 -10.04 -30.37
C ARG A 185 31.21 -8.62 -30.92
N ALA A 186 30.42 -7.82 -30.21
CA ALA A 186 30.09 -6.46 -30.62
C ALA A 186 31.32 -5.54 -30.53
N LYS A 187 31.33 -4.48 -31.31
CA LYS A 187 32.43 -3.49 -31.37
C LYS A 187 31.89 -2.07 -31.59
N PRO A 188 32.66 -1.05 -31.21
CA PRO A 188 32.34 0.33 -31.60
C PRO A 188 32.09 0.45 -33.10
N GLY A 189 31.04 1.18 -33.47
CA GLY A 189 30.54 1.34 -34.84
C GLY A 189 29.38 0.40 -35.20
N ASP A 190 29.09 -0.63 -34.41
CA ASP A 190 27.91 -1.46 -34.62
C ASP A 190 26.62 -0.64 -34.40
N GLN A 191 25.58 -0.93 -35.18
CA GLN A 191 24.30 -0.22 -35.12
C GLN A 191 23.27 -1.01 -34.33
N LEU A 192 22.52 -0.32 -33.47
CA LEU A 192 21.43 -0.89 -32.70
C LEU A 192 20.14 -0.10 -32.94
N GLN A 193 19.02 -0.82 -32.96
CA GLN A 193 17.70 -0.22 -32.93
C GLN A 193 17.14 -0.30 -31.52
N LEU A 194 16.60 0.84 -31.06
CA LEU A 194 16.04 0.99 -29.73
C LEU A 194 14.60 1.47 -29.84
N THR A 195 13.73 0.97 -28.98
CA THR A 195 12.33 1.39 -28.88
C THR A 195 12.01 1.82 -27.45
N GLY A 196 11.49 3.04 -27.28
CA GLY A 196 10.99 3.54 -26.00
C GLY A 196 10.93 5.08 -25.94
N PRO A 197 10.93 5.70 -24.76
CA PRO A 197 11.10 5.08 -23.43
C PRO A 197 9.86 4.35 -22.91
N MET A 198 10.07 3.49 -21.92
CA MET A 198 9.06 2.57 -21.36
C MET A 198 9.25 2.45 -19.84
N GLY A 199 8.21 1.98 -19.14
CA GLY A 199 8.25 1.68 -17.71
C GLY A 199 7.62 2.74 -16.81
N SER A 200 6.99 2.27 -15.72
CA SER A 200 6.37 3.06 -14.66
C SER A 200 7.31 3.34 -13.47
N PHE A 201 8.45 2.67 -13.43
CA PHE A 201 9.51 2.89 -12.45
C PHE A 201 10.33 4.13 -12.85
N TYR A 202 10.04 5.27 -12.24
CA TYR A 202 10.77 6.52 -12.46
C TYR A 202 10.69 7.41 -11.23
N LEU A 203 11.70 8.26 -11.05
CA LEU A 203 11.78 9.21 -9.95
C LEU A 203 10.57 10.15 -9.93
N ARG A 204 9.74 10.02 -8.90
CA ARG A 204 8.64 10.94 -8.58
C ARG A 204 9.18 12.22 -7.95
N GLY A 205 8.45 13.31 -8.16
CA GLY A 205 8.69 14.57 -7.43
C GLY A 205 8.35 14.43 -5.94
N GLY A 206 8.85 15.36 -5.13
CA GLY A 206 8.63 15.38 -3.68
C GLY A 206 9.87 15.82 -2.91
N ASP A 207 9.69 16.19 -1.64
CA ASP A 207 10.77 16.68 -0.77
C ASP A 207 11.14 15.67 0.35
N GLY A 208 10.38 14.58 0.47
CA GLY A 208 10.58 13.55 1.49
C GLY A 208 11.87 12.73 1.32
N PRO A 209 12.29 11.98 2.35
CA PRO A 209 13.39 11.02 2.27
C PRO A 209 13.22 10.00 1.12
N LEU A 210 14.34 9.52 0.60
CA LEU A 210 14.42 8.58 -0.52
C LEU A 210 15.33 7.40 -0.17
N LEU A 211 14.77 6.19 -0.15
CA LEU A 211 15.51 4.94 0.01
C LEU A 211 15.60 4.20 -1.33
N CYS A 212 16.81 4.08 -1.87
CA CYS A 212 17.10 3.38 -3.12
C CYS A 212 17.74 2.02 -2.82
N LEU A 213 17.10 0.93 -3.25
CA LEU A 213 17.55 -0.45 -3.05
C LEU A 213 17.90 -1.06 -4.41
N ALA A 214 19.19 -1.24 -4.67
CA ALA A 214 19.73 -1.72 -5.94
C ALA A 214 20.32 -3.13 -5.80
N GLY A 215 19.99 -4.02 -6.74
CA GLY A 215 20.55 -5.37 -6.83
C GLY A 215 21.30 -5.63 -8.13
N GLY A 216 22.60 -5.90 -8.08
CA GLY A 216 23.40 -6.20 -9.27
C GLY A 216 23.33 -5.10 -10.33
N THR A 217 22.80 -5.39 -11.52
CA THR A 217 22.62 -4.38 -12.58
C THR A 217 21.36 -3.53 -12.41
N GLY A 218 20.52 -3.81 -11.41
CA GLY A 218 19.44 -2.92 -10.96
C GLY A 218 19.94 -1.56 -10.46
N LEU A 219 21.27 -1.37 -10.38
CA LEU A 219 21.92 -0.07 -10.20
C LEU A 219 21.64 0.92 -11.35
N ALA A 220 21.45 0.43 -12.58
CA ALA A 220 21.30 1.26 -13.79
C ALA A 220 20.30 2.41 -13.65
N PRO A 221 19.01 2.18 -13.32
CA PRO A 221 18.04 3.27 -13.20
C PRO A 221 18.41 4.27 -12.10
N PHE A 222 19.06 3.82 -11.01
CA PHE A 222 19.48 4.73 -9.94
C PHE A 222 20.60 5.67 -10.36
N LEU A 223 21.50 5.27 -11.25
CA LEU A 223 22.51 6.18 -11.82
C LEU A 223 21.84 7.36 -12.55
N SER A 224 20.78 7.07 -13.32
CA SER A 224 19.96 8.09 -13.99
C SER A 224 19.25 9.00 -12.98
N MET A 225 18.58 8.44 -11.99
CA MET A 225 17.86 9.19 -10.95
C MET A 225 18.80 10.10 -10.13
N LEU A 226 19.92 9.57 -9.68
CA LEU A 226 20.91 10.31 -8.89
C LEU A 226 21.57 11.41 -9.71
N GLU A 227 21.86 11.20 -10.99
CA GLU A 227 22.39 12.24 -11.87
C GLU A 227 21.39 13.40 -12.03
N VAL A 228 20.09 13.11 -12.19
CA VAL A 228 19.03 14.14 -12.24
C VAL A 228 18.94 14.91 -10.92
N LEU A 229 18.93 14.21 -9.79
CA LEU A 229 18.91 14.83 -8.46
C LEU A 229 20.14 15.72 -8.22
N ALA A 230 21.32 15.28 -8.68
CA ALA A 230 22.57 16.02 -8.57
C ALA A 230 22.54 17.31 -9.41
N ARG A 231 22.03 17.25 -10.64
CA ARG A 231 21.87 18.42 -11.53
C ARG A 231 20.87 19.43 -10.96
N ALA A 232 19.81 18.94 -10.32
CA ALA A 232 18.78 19.77 -9.70
C ALA A 232 19.20 20.37 -8.34
N GLY A 233 20.29 19.90 -7.73
CA GLY A 233 20.70 20.34 -6.38
C GLY A 233 19.68 19.93 -5.30
N SER A 234 19.11 18.73 -5.44
CA SER A 234 18.08 18.22 -4.51
C SER A 234 18.55 18.22 -3.05
N ARG A 235 17.64 18.56 -2.14
CA ARG A 235 17.87 18.58 -0.69
C ARG A 235 17.27 17.39 0.06
N ARG A 236 16.61 16.46 -0.65
CA ARG A 236 16.02 15.24 -0.08
C ARG A 236 17.08 14.43 0.65
N GLN A 237 16.78 13.81 1.79
CA GLN A 237 17.71 12.83 2.36
C GLN A 237 17.70 11.57 1.48
N ILE A 238 18.84 11.13 0.97
CA ILE A 238 18.91 10.00 0.04
C ILE A 238 19.83 8.92 0.59
N HIS A 239 19.35 7.68 0.63
CA HIS A 239 20.12 6.51 1.04
C HIS A 239 20.08 5.47 -0.08
N LEU A 240 21.24 5.18 -0.67
CA LEU A 240 21.39 4.10 -1.64
C LEU A 240 22.04 2.88 -0.96
N ILE A 241 21.35 1.74 -1.01
CA ILE A 241 21.90 0.44 -0.65
C ILE A 241 22.08 -0.37 -1.92
N TYR A 242 23.34 -0.69 -2.24
CA TYR A 242 23.72 -1.43 -3.42
C TYR A 242 24.20 -2.84 -3.03
N GLY A 243 23.33 -3.83 -3.21
CA GLY A 243 23.60 -5.24 -2.94
C GLY A 243 24.04 -6.02 -4.17
N VAL A 244 25.04 -6.88 -3.99
CA VAL A 244 25.50 -7.83 -5.02
C VAL A 244 25.82 -9.19 -4.42
N THR A 245 26.04 -10.20 -5.26
CA THR A 245 26.35 -11.55 -4.80
C THR A 245 27.81 -11.68 -4.40
N ARG A 246 28.75 -11.39 -5.31
CA ARG A 246 30.21 -11.51 -5.11
C ARG A 246 30.87 -10.13 -5.11
N ASP A 247 32.07 -10.01 -4.55
CA ASP A 247 32.82 -8.76 -4.54
C ASP A 247 33.02 -8.18 -5.94
N LEU A 248 33.34 -9.03 -6.91
CA LEU A 248 33.57 -8.65 -8.30
C LEU A 248 32.31 -8.14 -9.01
N ASP A 249 31.12 -8.41 -8.45
CA ASP A 249 29.84 -7.93 -8.99
C ASP A 249 29.58 -6.46 -8.58
N LEU A 250 30.38 -5.88 -7.66
CA LEU A 250 30.34 -4.45 -7.31
C LEU A 250 30.93 -3.60 -8.44
N VAL A 251 30.10 -3.35 -9.45
CA VAL A 251 30.47 -2.54 -10.62
C VAL A 251 30.07 -1.08 -10.44
N LEU A 252 30.83 -0.17 -11.05
CA LEU A 252 30.55 1.28 -11.05
C LEU A 252 30.49 1.96 -9.66
N VAL A 253 31.09 1.37 -8.62
CA VAL A 253 31.15 1.97 -7.27
C VAL A 253 31.78 3.37 -7.31
N ASP A 254 32.86 3.56 -8.08
CA ASP A 254 33.51 4.87 -8.25
C ASP A 254 32.56 5.93 -8.83
N ARG A 255 31.63 5.53 -9.70
CA ARG A 255 30.63 6.44 -10.28
C ARG A 255 29.61 6.88 -9.23
N ILE A 256 29.15 5.95 -8.41
CA ILE A 256 28.24 6.24 -7.29
C ILE A 256 28.94 7.20 -6.30
N MET A 257 30.20 6.94 -5.97
CA MET A 257 30.98 7.82 -5.07
C MET A 257 31.26 9.19 -5.69
N ALA A 258 31.38 9.30 -7.01
CA ALA A 258 31.44 10.59 -7.71
C ALA A 258 30.11 11.36 -7.63
N LEU A 259 28.97 10.68 -7.71
CA LEU A 259 27.65 11.29 -7.48
C LEU A 259 27.47 11.75 -6.03
N ALA A 260 27.90 10.95 -5.04
CA ALA A 260 27.85 11.33 -3.63
C ALA A 260 28.68 12.59 -3.31
N ARG A 261 29.78 12.84 -4.04
CA ARG A 261 30.52 14.10 -3.94
C ARG A 261 29.76 15.32 -4.47
N ARG A 262 28.82 15.11 -5.41
CA ARG A 262 27.96 16.17 -5.99
C ARG A 262 26.63 16.31 -5.25
N LEU A 263 26.22 15.28 -4.51
CA LEU A 263 25.02 15.21 -3.69
C LEU A 263 25.42 14.95 -2.22
N PRO A 264 25.73 16.00 -1.42
CA PRO A 264 26.23 15.82 -0.05
C PRO A 264 25.24 15.16 0.91
N ASN A 265 23.96 15.11 0.52
CA ASN A 265 22.82 14.48 1.18
C ASN A 265 22.58 13.02 0.74
N LEU A 266 23.45 12.46 -0.10
CA LEU A 266 23.45 11.05 -0.49
C LEU A 266 24.41 10.24 0.40
N THR A 267 23.89 9.21 1.07
CA THR A 267 24.72 8.15 1.66
C THR A 267 24.64 6.90 0.82
N VAL A 268 25.75 6.14 0.80
CA VAL A 268 25.91 4.94 -0.01
C VAL A 268 26.38 3.80 0.88
N ALA A 269 25.68 2.67 0.81
CA ALA A 269 26.09 1.42 1.44
C ALA A 269 26.17 0.33 0.37
N THR A 270 27.36 -0.23 0.16
CA THR A 270 27.52 -1.46 -0.62
C THR A 270 27.34 -2.67 0.29
N VAL A 271 26.80 -3.77 -0.23
CA VAL A 271 26.55 -5.02 0.51
C VAL A 271 26.89 -6.21 -0.39
N VAL A 272 27.62 -7.20 0.14
CA VAL A 272 28.00 -8.42 -0.59
C VAL A 272 27.42 -9.65 0.10
N ALA A 273 26.66 -10.47 -0.63
CA ALA A 273 25.96 -11.62 -0.05
C ALA A 273 26.85 -12.83 0.22
N ASP A 274 27.95 -12.99 -0.52
CA ASP A 274 28.87 -14.11 -0.36
C ASP A 274 29.46 -14.14 1.07
N PRO A 275 29.21 -15.19 1.87
CA PRO A 275 29.74 -15.30 3.22
C PRO A 275 31.27 -15.41 3.26
N ALA A 276 31.93 -15.70 2.14
CA ALA A 276 33.39 -15.72 2.02
C ALA A 276 34.01 -14.35 1.70
N SER A 277 33.19 -13.31 1.50
CA SER A 277 33.67 -11.95 1.25
C SER A 277 34.23 -11.30 2.51
N ASP A 278 35.33 -10.55 2.35
CA ASP A 278 35.90 -9.67 3.39
C ASP A 278 35.28 -8.26 3.36
N HIS A 279 34.17 -8.07 2.63
CA HIS A 279 33.51 -6.76 2.50
C HIS A 279 32.93 -6.28 3.84
N PRO A 280 33.04 -4.99 4.21
CA PRO A 280 32.62 -4.50 5.54
C PRO A 280 31.14 -4.71 5.89
N ARG A 281 30.29 -4.86 4.86
CA ARG A 281 28.87 -5.19 5.00
C ARG A 281 28.59 -6.44 4.19
N THR A 282 28.36 -7.55 4.87
CA THR A 282 27.99 -8.83 4.27
C THR A 282 26.49 -9.13 4.45
N GLY A 283 25.96 -10.06 3.67
CA GLY A 283 24.56 -10.48 3.74
C GLY A 283 23.66 -9.81 2.70
N TRP A 284 22.42 -9.50 3.08
CA TRP A 284 21.38 -9.03 2.15
C TRP A 284 21.00 -7.57 2.42
N VAL A 285 20.53 -6.86 1.39
CA VAL A 285 20.15 -5.44 1.52
C VAL A 285 19.15 -5.17 2.65
N THR A 286 18.25 -6.12 2.92
CA THR A 286 17.21 -6.02 3.96
C THR A 286 17.80 -5.86 5.37
N GLN A 287 19.00 -6.38 5.61
CA GLN A 287 19.69 -6.34 6.90
C GLN A 287 20.43 -5.02 7.14
N HIS A 288 20.54 -4.18 6.11
CA HIS A 288 21.29 -2.92 6.15
C HIS A 288 20.40 -1.69 5.92
N MET A 289 19.08 -1.88 5.93
CA MET A 289 18.14 -0.76 5.82
C MET A 289 18.09 0.03 7.13
N PRO A 290 18.19 1.37 7.09
CA PRO A 290 18.21 2.19 8.30
C PRO A 290 16.85 2.18 9.00
N GLU A 291 16.79 1.59 10.19
CA GLU A 291 15.56 1.46 10.99
C GLU A 291 14.86 2.81 11.23
N GLU A 292 15.63 3.87 11.47
CA GLU A 292 15.13 5.23 11.70
C GLU A 292 14.37 5.80 10.49
N MET A 293 14.81 5.49 9.27
CA MET A 293 14.14 5.92 8.04
C MET A 293 12.85 5.13 7.80
N LEU A 294 12.86 3.84 8.13
CA LEU A 294 11.67 2.99 8.01
C LEU A 294 10.62 3.32 9.08
N ALA A 295 11.05 3.62 10.31
CA ALA A 295 10.17 3.94 11.43
C ALA A 295 9.44 5.28 11.29
N ALA A 296 10.01 6.23 10.54
CA ALA A 296 9.38 7.53 10.29
C ALA A 296 8.13 7.44 9.38
N GLY A 297 7.99 6.34 8.61
CA GLY A 297 6.86 6.09 7.71
C GLY A 297 6.85 6.96 6.44
N ASP A 298 7.28 8.21 6.51
CA ASP A 298 7.30 9.13 5.36
C ASP A 298 8.59 8.97 4.53
N VAL A 299 8.75 7.83 3.85
CA VAL A 299 9.91 7.55 2.96
C VAL A 299 9.45 6.99 1.62
N ASP A 300 9.96 7.57 0.53
CA ASP A 300 9.80 6.98 -0.80
C ASP A 300 10.82 5.84 -0.99
N ILE A 301 10.34 4.62 -1.16
CA ILE A 301 11.19 3.44 -1.37
C ILE A 301 11.19 3.04 -2.85
N TYR A 302 12.36 3.02 -3.46
CA TYR A 302 12.59 2.55 -4.82
C TYR A 302 13.42 1.28 -4.79
N LEU A 303 12.96 0.25 -5.49
CA LEU A 303 13.56 -1.07 -5.47
C LEU A 303 13.75 -1.57 -6.91
N CYS A 304 14.99 -1.85 -7.29
CA CYS A 304 15.32 -2.41 -8.60
C CYS A 304 16.42 -3.47 -8.47
N GLY A 305 16.17 -4.66 -9.01
CA GLY A 305 17.08 -5.79 -8.91
C GLY A 305 16.45 -7.08 -9.46
N PRO A 306 17.12 -8.24 -9.24
CA PRO A 306 16.59 -9.53 -9.66
C PRO A 306 15.31 -9.90 -8.85
N PRO A 307 14.35 -10.64 -9.44
CA PRO A 307 13.06 -10.94 -8.80
C PRO A 307 13.17 -11.49 -7.36
N PRO A 308 14.07 -12.46 -7.05
CA PRO A 308 14.20 -12.97 -5.68
C PRO A 308 14.56 -11.90 -4.63
N MET A 309 15.34 -10.89 -5.02
CA MET A 309 15.65 -9.77 -4.13
C MET A 309 14.44 -8.85 -3.98
N VAL A 310 13.73 -8.58 -5.07
CA VAL A 310 12.54 -7.72 -5.05
C VAL A 310 11.48 -8.30 -4.11
N ASP A 311 11.23 -9.61 -4.23
CA ASP A 311 10.26 -10.33 -3.41
C ASP A 311 10.68 -10.36 -1.93
N ALA A 312 11.96 -10.63 -1.65
CA ALA A 312 12.47 -10.64 -0.28
C ALA A 312 12.39 -9.27 0.41
N VAL A 313 12.67 -8.19 -0.32
CA VAL A 313 12.54 -6.82 0.22
C VAL A 313 11.08 -6.48 0.44
N ARG A 314 10.18 -6.80 -0.50
CA ARG A 314 8.73 -6.58 -0.33
C ARG A 314 8.21 -7.31 0.91
N GLN A 315 8.58 -8.58 1.07
CA GLN A 315 8.22 -9.36 2.26
C GLN A 315 8.75 -8.71 3.53
N TYR A 316 10.03 -8.30 3.54
CA TYR A 316 10.62 -7.62 4.69
C TYR A 316 9.87 -6.32 5.05
N LEU A 317 9.55 -5.48 4.07
CA LEU A 317 8.83 -4.21 4.31
C LEU A 317 7.42 -4.45 4.84
N ASN A 318 6.76 -5.53 4.40
CA ASN A 318 5.47 -5.97 4.93
C ASN A 318 5.61 -6.44 6.38
N ASP A 319 6.57 -7.31 6.67
CA ASP A 319 6.83 -7.86 8.01
C ASP A 319 7.21 -6.76 9.01
N HIS A 320 7.92 -5.73 8.55
CA HIS A 320 8.40 -4.60 9.37
C HIS A 320 7.48 -3.37 9.29
N LYS A 321 6.27 -3.50 8.72
CA LYS A 321 5.23 -2.45 8.68
C LYS A 321 5.69 -1.11 8.09
N CYS A 322 6.61 -1.15 7.13
CA CYS A 322 7.07 0.05 6.42
C CYS A 322 6.19 0.40 5.20
N MET A 323 5.10 -0.35 4.96
CA MET A 323 4.01 0.12 4.13
C MET A 323 3.22 1.15 4.92
N THR A 324 3.37 2.43 4.58
CA THR A 324 2.47 3.48 5.06
C THR A 324 1.03 3.06 4.83
N ALA A 325 0.27 2.89 5.90
CA ALA A 325 -1.19 2.89 5.79
C ALA A 325 -1.57 4.17 5.03
N ALA A 326 -2.30 4.03 3.91
CA ALA A 326 -2.64 5.18 3.08
C ALA A 326 -3.41 6.23 3.90
N VAL A 327 -2.77 7.36 4.23
CA VAL A 327 -3.41 8.49 4.91
C VAL A 327 -4.01 9.40 3.84
N PHE A 328 -5.32 9.58 3.86
CA PHE A 328 -6.01 10.43 2.91
C PHE A 328 -6.16 11.83 3.48
N ALA A 329 -5.18 12.69 3.19
CA ALA A 329 -5.14 14.05 3.72
C ALA A 329 -6.45 14.81 3.47
N GLY A 330 -7.04 15.35 4.55
CA GLY A 330 -8.23 16.18 4.49
C GLY A 330 -9.58 15.44 4.37
N ARG A 331 -9.62 14.10 4.37
CA ARG A 331 -10.87 13.32 4.33
C ARG A 331 -11.87 13.74 5.42
N PHE A 332 -11.38 14.12 6.60
CA PHE A 332 -12.21 14.54 7.74
C PHE A 332 -12.10 16.03 8.05
N ALA A 333 -11.59 16.85 7.12
CA ALA A 333 -11.46 18.29 7.32
C ALA A 333 -12.78 18.91 7.79
N GLY A 334 -12.71 19.62 8.93
CA GLY A 334 -13.86 20.30 9.54
C GLY A 334 -14.78 19.41 10.39
N LYS A 335 -14.65 18.08 10.32
CA LYS A 335 -15.48 17.15 11.11
C LYS A 335 -14.94 16.99 12.53
N VAL A 336 -15.84 16.85 13.50
CA VAL A 336 -15.53 16.44 14.87
C VAL A 336 -15.85 14.96 15.04
N ILE A 337 -14.86 14.20 15.53
CA ILE A 337 -14.91 12.75 15.63
C ILE A 337 -14.66 12.34 17.07
N VAL A 338 -15.53 11.49 17.63
CA VAL A 338 -15.27 10.83 18.91
C VAL A 338 -14.87 9.39 18.63
N VAL A 339 -13.66 9.00 19.06
CA VAL A 339 -13.17 7.62 18.95
C VAL A 339 -13.02 7.03 20.35
N THR A 340 -13.78 5.97 20.61
CA THR A 340 -13.71 5.25 21.89
C THR A 340 -12.69 4.11 21.84
N GLY A 341 -12.14 3.71 22.98
CA GLY A 341 -11.10 2.67 23.03
C GLY A 341 -9.78 3.13 22.39
N ALA A 342 -9.52 4.45 22.42
CA ALA A 342 -8.47 5.10 21.64
C ALA A 342 -7.04 4.87 22.19
N ALA A 343 -6.86 4.22 23.34
CA ALA A 343 -5.53 4.08 23.93
C ALA A 343 -4.68 2.96 23.29
N GLN A 344 -5.28 1.91 22.72
CA GLN A 344 -4.52 0.77 22.18
C GLN A 344 -5.30 -0.08 21.17
N GLY A 345 -4.57 -0.76 20.28
CA GLY A 345 -5.15 -1.61 19.24
C GLY A 345 -5.88 -0.83 18.15
N ILE A 346 -6.97 -1.39 17.63
CA ILE A 346 -7.76 -0.79 16.53
C ILE A 346 -8.21 0.65 16.86
N GLY A 347 -8.69 0.90 18.07
CA GLY A 347 -9.17 2.23 18.45
C GLY A 347 -8.08 3.30 18.42
N ARG A 348 -6.86 2.96 18.84
CA ARG A 348 -5.70 3.86 18.73
C ARG A 348 -5.37 4.19 17.28
N ALA A 349 -5.30 3.17 16.41
CA ALA A 349 -4.99 3.37 15.01
C ALA A 349 -6.07 4.22 14.30
N VAL A 350 -7.34 3.96 14.58
CA VAL A 350 -8.47 4.74 14.06
C VAL A 350 -8.37 6.21 14.53
N ALA A 351 -8.11 6.46 15.81
CA ALA A 351 -8.04 7.81 16.35
C ALA A 351 -6.86 8.62 15.76
N LEU A 352 -5.66 8.03 15.74
CA LEU A 352 -4.46 8.66 15.16
C LEU A 352 -4.64 8.95 13.67
N ARG A 353 -5.15 7.99 12.91
CA ARG A 353 -5.36 8.15 11.48
C ARG A 353 -6.49 9.13 11.17
N ALA A 354 -7.58 9.15 11.95
CA ALA A 354 -8.64 10.16 11.80
C ALA A 354 -8.10 11.59 11.99
N ALA A 355 -7.20 11.79 12.96
CA ALA A 355 -6.54 13.08 13.18
C ALA A 355 -5.63 13.45 11.99
N ALA A 356 -4.79 12.51 11.53
CA ALA A 356 -3.90 12.70 10.38
C ALA A 356 -4.67 12.98 9.08
N GLU A 357 -5.87 12.42 8.94
CA GLU A 357 -6.79 12.67 7.82
C GLU A 357 -7.60 13.98 7.98
N GLY A 358 -7.27 14.82 8.97
CA GLY A 358 -7.76 16.20 9.12
C GLY A 358 -8.95 16.38 10.07
N GLY A 359 -9.33 15.33 10.81
CA GLY A 359 -10.42 15.39 11.79
C GLY A 359 -10.02 16.08 13.09
N ARG A 360 -11.00 16.69 13.77
CA ARG A 360 -10.87 17.14 15.17
C ARG A 360 -11.33 16.03 16.08
N VAL A 361 -10.40 15.35 16.74
CA VAL A 361 -10.67 14.01 17.32
C VAL A 361 -10.63 14.04 18.85
N LEU A 362 -11.72 13.62 19.49
CA LEU A 362 -11.72 13.26 20.91
C LEU A 362 -11.35 11.77 21.07
N PHE A 363 -10.22 11.52 21.70
CA PHE A 363 -9.75 10.20 22.08
C PHE A 363 -10.37 9.86 23.44
N VAL A 364 -11.15 8.78 23.51
CA VAL A 364 -11.82 8.37 24.75
C VAL A 364 -11.37 6.97 25.15
N ASP A 365 -10.81 6.85 26.35
CA ASP A 365 -10.41 5.57 26.94
C ASP A 365 -10.40 5.68 28.47
N ARG A 366 -10.30 4.57 29.19
CA ARG A 366 -10.09 4.58 30.65
C ARG A 366 -8.62 4.48 31.04
N ALA A 367 -7.73 4.23 30.07
CA ALA A 367 -6.30 4.13 30.31
C ALA A 367 -5.72 5.44 30.86
N ASP A 368 -4.86 5.31 31.86
CA ASP A 368 -4.10 6.41 32.45
C ASP A 368 -3.08 7.01 31.48
N PHE A 369 -2.57 6.21 30.55
CA PHE A 369 -1.63 6.63 29.50
C PHE A 369 -2.29 7.23 28.25
N LEU A 370 -3.60 7.52 28.27
CA LEU A 370 -4.29 8.08 27.11
C LEU A 370 -3.64 9.39 26.60
N ALA A 371 -3.13 10.22 27.51
CA ALA A 371 -2.46 11.48 27.16
C ALA A 371 -1.19 11.26 26.31
N GLU A 372 -0.46 10.15 26.53
CA GLU A 372 0.70 9.79 25.71
C GLU A 372 0.28 9.54 24.25
N VAL A 373 -0.84 8.83 24.07
CA VAL A 373 -1.36 8.50 22.74
C VAL A 373 -1.88 9.73 22.01
N VAL A 374 -2.54 10.65 22.73
CA VAL A 374 -3.00 11.93 22.16
C VAL A 374 -1.83 12.78 21.67
N ALA A 375 -0.70 12.77 22.38
CA ALA A 375 0.50 13.50 21.99
C ALA A 375 1.14 13.00 20.68
N GLU A 376 0.80 11.77 20.25
CA GLU A 376 1.24 11.22 18.96
C GLU A 376 0.36 11.67 17.78
N ALA A 377 -0.81 12.25 18.04
CA ALA A 377 -1.74 12.63 16.99
C ALA A 377 -1.18 13.77 16.11
N GLN A 378 -1.25 13.58 14.80
CA GLN A 378 -0.96 14.64 13.83
C GLN A 378 -2.25 15.39 13.51
N GLY A 379 -2.49 16.52 14.18
CA GLY A 379 -3.71 17.32 13.97
C GLY A 379 -4.32 17.83 15.27
N ASP A 380 -5.61 18.18 15.21
CA ASP A 380 -6.34 18.69 16.37
C ASP A 380 -6.99 17.53 17.13
N ALA A 381 -6.42 17.21 18.30
CA ALA A 381 -6.84 16.08 19.11
C ALA A 381 -6.86 16.42 20.60
N ALA A 382 -7.81 15.84 21.33
CA ALA A 382 -7.91 15.94 22.78
C ALA A 382 -8.22 14.57 23.40
N GLY A 383 -7.80 14.35 24.64
CA GLY A 383 -8.06 13.13 25.39
C GLY A 383 -9.11 13.32 26.47
N PHE A 384 -9.98 12.33 26.66
CA PHE A 384 -10.93 12.28 27.77
C PHE A 384 -10.96 10.90 28.43
N THR A 385 -10.55 10.85 29.69
CA THR A 385 -10.52 9.61 30.45
C THR A 385 -11.90 9.28 31.03
N ALA A 386 -12.52 8.19 30.57
CA ALA A 386 -13.86 7.79 31.00
C ALA A 386 -14.10 6.28 30.96
N ASP A 387 -14.92 5.79 31.89
CA ASP A 387 -15.43 4.41 31.84
C ASP A 387 -16.72 4.32 31.03
N LEU A 388 -16.57 3.83 29.80
CA LEU A 388 -17.65 3.68 28.84
C LEU A 388 -18.56 2.47 29.11
N GLU A 389 -18.26 1.61 30.10
CA GLU A 389 -19.21 0.59 30.57
C GLU A 389 -20.41 1.19 31.32
N THR A 390 -20.36 2.49 31.62
CA THR A 390 -21.40 3.24 32.31
C THR A 390 -22.03 4.30 31.41
N TRP A 391 -23.32 4.56 31.62
CA TRP A 391 -24.01 5.69 31.00
C TRP A 391 -23.34 7.03 31.32
N ALA A 392 -22.96 7.23 32.60
CA ALA A 392 -22.37 8.49 33.05
C ALA A 392 -21.06 8.80 32.31
N GLY A 393 -20.19 7.79 32.11
CA GLY A 393 -18.95 7.95 31.35
C GLY A 393 -19.19 8.25 29.88
N ALA A 394 -20.08 7.51 29.21
CA ALA A 394 -20.42 7.77 27.80
C ALA A 394 -21.00 9.18 27.60
N ASN A 395 -21.94 9.59 28.45
CA ASN A 395 -22.55 10.92 28.39
C ASN A 395 -21.56 12.05 28.74
N ALA A 396 -20.61 11.82 29.64
CA ALA A 396 -19.56 12.80 29.93
C ALA A 396 -18.60 12.97 28.74
N ALA A 397 -18.24 11.88 28.06
CA ALA A 397 -17.36 11.93 26.89
C ALA A 397 -17.99 12.73 25.73
N MET A 398 -19.26 12.49 25.40
CA MET A 398 -19.93 13.25 24.32
C MET A 398 -20.07 14.74 24.67
N ARG A 399 -20.41 15.06 25.92
CA ARG A 399 -20.44 16.46 26.37
C ARG A 399 -19.07 17.12 26.26
N ASN A 400 -18.02 16.44 26.70
CA ASN A 400 -16.66 16.97 26.59
C ASN A 400 -16.24 17.19 25.13
N ALA A 401 -16.58 16.28 24.20
CA ALA A 401 -16.31 16.48 22.77
C ALA A 401 -17.03 17.72 22.23
N ALA A 402 -18.31 17.88 22.58
CA ALA A 402 -19.11 19.02 22.16
C ALA A 402 -18.59 20.33 22.74
N ASP A 403 -18.19 20.37 24.01
CA ASP A 403 -17.63 21.55 24.66
C ASP A 403 -16.25 21.92 24.10
N THR A 404 -15.43 20.92 23.78
CA THR A 404 -14.06 21.12 23.27
C THR A 404 -14.05 21.58 21.81
N PHE A 405 -14.88 20.96 20.96
CA PHE A 405 -14.82 21.16 19.50
C PHE A 405 -16.08 21.83 18.90
N GLY A 406 -17.04 22.20 19.74
CA GLY A 406 -18.27 22.90 19.34
C GLY A 406 -19.37 22.01 18.74
N GLY A 407 -19.33 20.69 19.00
CA GLY A 407 -20.33 19.69 18.57
C GLY A 407 -19.69 18.40 18.06
N ILE A 408 -20.48 17.42 17.60
CA ILE A 408 -20.00 16.10 17.16
C ILE A 408 -20.61 15.75 15.81
N ASP A 409 -19.81 15.33 14.84
CA ASP A 409 -20.27 14.89 13.51
C ASP A 409 -20.21 13.37 13.36
N ILE A 410 -19.24 12.72 14.01
CA ILE A 410 -18.97 11.29 13.88
C ILE A 410 -18.70 10.66 15.26
N LEU A 411 -19.32 9.52 15.55
CA LEU A 411 -18.96 8.63 16.65
C LEU A 411 -18.42 7.30 16.11
N ILE A 412 -17.28 6.86 16.62
CA ILE A 412 -16.71 5.53 16.36
C ILE A 412 -16.61 4.74 17.66
N ASN A 413 -17.48 3.73 17.79
CA ASN A 413 -17.57 2.85 18.97
C ASN A 413 -16.64 1.64 18.81
N VAL A 414 -15.46 1.64 19.44
CA VAL A 414 -14.47 0.54 19.34
C VAL A 414 -14.36 -0.30 20.62
N VAL A 415 -14.79 0.22 21.77
CA VAL A 415 -14.65 -0.48 23.05
C VAL A 415 -15.31 -1.86 23.02
N GLY A 416 -14.55 -2.86 23.44
CA GLY A 416 -14.98 -4.24 23.59
C GLY A 416 -13.84 -5.23 23.43
N GLY A 417 -14.22 -6.49 23.17
CA GLY A 417 -13.32 -7.61 22.93
C GLY A 417 -13.48 -8.67 24.01
N ALA A 418 -13.37 -9.94 23.60
CA ALA A 418 -13.49 -11.07 24.52
C ALA A 418 -12.48 -10.93 25.66
N ILE A 419 -12.97 -11.00 26.90
CA ILE A 419 -12.15 -10.99 28.10
C ILE A 419 -11.52 -12.38 28.25
N ARG A 420 -12.29 -13.45 28.08
CA ARG A 420 -11.86 -14.84 28.25
C ARG A 420 -12.26 -15.72 27.07
N MET A 421 -11.43 -16.72 26.77
CA MET A 421 -11.78 -17.80 25.84
C MET A 421 -12.08 -19.06 26.63
N ARG A 422 -13.35 -19.47 26.71
CA ARG A 422 -13.83 -20.66 27.42
C ARG A 422 -15.08 -21.27 26.77
N PRO A 423 -15.29 -22.58 26.88
CA PRO A 423 -16.61 -23.18 26.66
C PRO A 423 -17.66 -22.50 27.55
N LEU A 424 -18.90 -22.38 27.08
CA LEU A 424 -19.96 -21.69 27.84
C LEU A 424 -20.18 -22.28 29.24
N ALA A 425 -20.05 -23.60 29.39
CA ALA A 425 -20.23 -24.30 30.67
C ALA A 425 -19.15 -23.95 31.73
N GLU A 426 -18.02 -23.38 31.31
CA GLU A 426 -16.87 -23.03 32.17
C GLU A 426 -16.84 -21.54 32.55
N PHE A 427 -17.85 -20.78 32.14
CA PHE A 427 -18.04 -19.40 32.56
C PHE A 427 -18.82 -19.35 33.87
N GLU A 428 -18.29 -18.60 34.83
CA GLU A 428 -19.05 -18.19 36.01
C GLU A 428 -20.05 -17.07 35.65
N PRO A 429 -21.19 -16.95 36.35
CA PRO A 429 -22.22 -15.96 36.02
C PRO A 429 -21.71 -14.51 35.94
N ASP A 430 -20.82 -14.11 36.85
CA ASP A 430 -20.22 -12.77 36.88
C ASP A 430 -19.28 -12.52 35.68
N GLN A 431 -18.64 -13.57 35.17
CA GLN A 431 -17.80 -13.50 33.97
C GLN A 431 -18.65 -13.30 32.71
N ILE A 432 -19.83 -13.93 32.64
CA ILE A 432 -20.80 -13.70 31.56
C ILE A 432 -21.26 -12.24 31.58
N ASP A 433 -21.64 -11.74 32.75
CA ASP A 433 -22.05 -10.34 32.92
C ASP A 433 -20.93 -9.36 32.52
N ALA A 434 -19.67 -9.67 32.88
CA ALA A 434 -18.51 -8.86 32.51
C ALA A 434 -18.29 -8.80 30.98
N GLU A 435 -18.47 -9.92 30.27
CA GLU A 435 -18.34 -9.96 28.80
C GLU A 435 -19.40 -9.09 28.11
N ILE A 436 -20.66 -9.22 28.54
CA ILE A 436 -21.76 -8.38 28.03
C ILE A 436 -21.52 -6.91 28.37
N ARG A 437 -21.15 -6.63 29.63
CA ARG A 437 -20.86 -5.27 30.10
C ARG A 437 -19.75 -4.62 29.30
N ARG A 438 -18.66 -5.33 29.00
CA ARG A 438 -17.51 -4.80 28.24
C ARG A 438 -17.81 -4.63 26.76
N SER A 439 -18.52 -5.57 26.13
CA SER A 439 -18.55 -5.68 24.67
C SER A 439 -19.84 -5.19 24.02
N LEU A 440 -20.93 -5.02 24.78
CA LEU A 440 -22.22 -4.49 24.28
C LEU A 440 -22.51 -3.10 24.82
N MET A 441 -22.42 -2.92 26.14
CA MET A 441 -22.92 -1.71 26.80
C MET A 441 -22.23 -0.41 26.36
N PRO A 442 -20.90 -0.35 26.14
CA PRO A 442 -20.24 0.85 25.63
C PRO A 442 -20.79 1.32 24.30
N THR A 443 -21.10 0.39 23.39
CA THR A 443 -21.71 0.74 22.09
C THR A 443 -23.12 1.28 22.28
N LEU A 444 -23.93 0.60 23.10
CA LEU A 444 -25.31 1.03 23.36
C LEU A 444 -25.37 2.42 24.02
N TYR A 445 -24.57 2.64 25.07
CA TYR A 445 -24.50 3.92 25.75
C TYR A 445 -23.87 5.01 24.89
N GLY A 446 -22.84 4.69 24.10
CA GLY A 446 -22.23 5.62 23.15
C GLY A 446 -23.22 6.09 22.10
N CYS A 447 -23.93 5.16 21.45
CA CYS A 447 -25.02 5.49 20.54
C CYS A 447 -26.07 6.37 21.22
N HIS A 448 -26.58 5.97 22.38
CA HIS A 448 -27.59 6.76 23.11
C HIS A 448 -27.09 8.17 23.46
N ALA A 449 -25.83 8.31 23.89
CA ALA A 449 -25.25 9.57 24.31
C ALA A 449 -25.04 10.56 23.14
N VAL A 450 -24.70 10.08 21.94
CA VAL A 450 -24.34 10.96 20.82
C VAL A 450 -25.54 11.52 20.07
N LEU A 451 -26.70 10.83 20.09
CA LEU A 451 -27.86 11.20 19.27
C LEU A 451 -28.28 12.67 19.39
N PRO A 452 -28.39 13.27 20.60
CA PRO A 452 -28.75 14.69 20.71
C PRO A 452 -27.72 15.61 20.05
N HIS A 453 -26.45 15.25 20.05
CA HIS A 453 -25.37 16.03 19.44
C HIS A 453 -25.39 15.95 17.91
N LEU A 454 -25.62 14.76 17.34
CA LEU A 454 -25.75 14.59 15.88
C LEU A 454 -27.01 15.29 15.36
N ALA A 455 -28.14 15.17 16.07
CA ALA A 455 -29.37 15.86 15.72
C ALA A 455 -29.18 17.39 15.72
N ALA A 456 -28.46 17.94 16.70
CA ALA A 456 -28.13 19.37 16.75
C ALA A 456 -27.22 19.84 15.60
N ARG A 457 -26.41 18.95 15.01
CA ARG A 457 -25.63 19.21 13.79
C ARG A 457 -26.44 19.07 12.50
N GLY A 458 -27.67 18.55 12.55
CA GLY A 458 -28.50 18.26 11.38
C GLY A 458 -28.15 16.95 10.67
N GLY A 459 -27.42 16.05 11.34
CA GLY A 459 -27.02 14.75 10.83
C GLY A 459 -25.67 14.29 11.36
N GLY A 460 -25.22 13.12 10.93
CA GLY A 460 -23.90 12.59 11.30
C GLY A 460 -23.74 11.10 11.04
N THR A 461 -22.62 10.54 11.48
CA THR A 461 -22.30 9.12 11.29
C THR A 461 -21.97 8.43 12.60
N ILE A 462 -22.54 7.26 12.84
CA ILE A 462 -22.15 6.34 13.90
C ILE A 462 -21.55 5.09 13.25
N VAL A 463 -20.29 4.80 13.57
CA VAL A 463 -19.61 3.57 13.16
C VAL A 463 -19.39 2.70 14.39
N ASN A 464 -20.08 1.55 14.43
CA ASN A 464 -19.90 0.56 15.48
C ASN A 464 -18.87 -0.49 15.07
N VAL A 465 -17.93 -0.81 15.96
CA VAL A 465 -17.01 -1.93 15.73
C VAL A 465 -17.58 -3.17 16.42
N SER A 466 -18.18 -4.02 15.61
CA SER A 466 -18.70 -5.32 16.01
C SER A 466 -17.57 -6.37 16.03
N SER A 467 -17.84 -7.59 15.54
CA SER A 467 -16.87 -8.62 15.21
C SER A 467 -17.52 -9.67 14.31
N ASN A 468 -16.75 -10.36 13.48
CA ASN A 468 -17.25 -11.54 12.78
C ASN A 468 -17.52 -12.72 13.74
N ALA A 469 -16.94 -12.66 14.94
CA ALA A 469 -17.08 -13.62 16.02
C ALA A 469 -18.48 -13.65 16.67
N THR A 470 -19.53 -13.23 15.95
CA THR A 470 -20.94 -13.51 16.32
C THR A 470 -21.29 -14.99 16.19
N ARG A 471 -20.40 -15.76 15.57
CA ARG A 471 -20.32 -17.22 15.55
C ARG A 471 -18.87 -17.65 15.83
N GLY A 472 -18.69 -18.85 16.36
CA GLY A 472 -17.39 -19.41 16.73
C GLY A 472 -17.33 -20.01 18.13
N ILE A 473 -16.27 -20.78 18.40
CA ILE A 473 -16.11 -21.52 19.65
C ILE A 473 -15.53 -20.67 20.79
N HIS A 474 -15.73 -21.15 22.02
CA HIS A 474 -15.10 -20.68 23.26
C HIS A 474 -15.25 -19.20 23.61
N ARG A 475 -16.28 -18.50 23.11
CA ARG A 475 -16.49 -17.08 23.43
C ARG A 475 -17.95 -16.65 23.34
N VAL A 476 -18.88 -17.54 23.70
CA VAL A 476 -20.33 -17.36 23.49
C VAL A 476 -20.88 -16.04 24.08
N PRO A 477 -20.56 -15.62 25.32
CA PRO A 477 -21.02 -14.32 25.83
C PRO A 477 -20.56 -13.13 24.98
N TYR A 478 -19.31 -13.15 24.53
CA TYR A 478 -18.77 -12.15 23.61
C TYR A 478 -19.48 -12.18 22.25
N SER A 479 -19.71 -13.37 21.70
CA SER A 479 -20.48 -13.55 20.45
C SER A 479 -21.89 -12.98 20.56
N ALA A 480 -22.58 -13.21 21.68
CA ALA A 480 -23.89 -12.64 21.96
C ALA A 480 -23.83 -11.09 22.05
N ALA A 481 -22.82 -10.54 22.72
CA ALA A 481 -22.61 -9.09 22.80
C ALA A 481 -22.41 -8.46 21.41
N LYS A 482 -21.54 -9.04 20.56
CA LYS A 482 -21.29 -8.52 19.21
C LYS A 482 -22.48 -8.75 18.26
N GLY A 483 -23.26 -9.82 18.46
CA GLY A 483 -24.56 -9.99 17.82
C GLY A 483 -25.53 -8.87 18.19
N GLY A 484 -25.53 -8.46 19.46
CA GLY A 484 -26.25 -7.28 19.94
C GLY A 484 -25.80 -5.98 19.27
N VAL A 485 -24.50 -5.78 19.05
CA VAL A 485 -23.98 -4.61 18.30
C VAL A 485 -24.48 -4.59 16.85
N ASN A 486 -24.56 -5.74 16.19
CA ASN A 486 -25.14 -5.84 14.84
C ASN A 486 -26.64 -5.47 14.86
N ALA A 487 -27.38 -5.90 15.89
CA ALA A 487 -28.79 -5.56 16.07
C ALA A 487 -29.01 -4.08 16.37
N ILE A 488 -28.19 -3.47 17.23
CA ILE A 488 -28.19 -2.03 17.52
C ILE A 488 -27.98 -1.25 16.22
N THR A 489 -26.98 -1.63 15.44
CA THR A 489 -26.64 -0.95 14.18
C THR A 489 -27.83 -0.90 13.22
N ARG A 490 -28.46 -2.06 12.98
CA ARG A 490 -29.62 -2.16 12.06
C ARG A 490 -30.84 -1.42 12.58
N SER A 491 -31.18 -1.63 13.85
CA SER A 491 -32.40 -1.06 14.44
C SER A 491 -32.28 0.46 14.56
N LEU A 492 -31.13 0.96 15.02
CA LEU A 492 -30.91 2.39 15.16
C LEU A 492 -30.90 3.07 13.80
N ALA A 493 -30.26 2.49 12.78
CA ALA A 493 -30.28 3.02 11.41
C ALA A 493 -31.70 3.28 10.90
N MET A 494 -32.63 2.34 11.15
CA MET A 494 -34.03 2.49 10.75
C MET A 494 -34.72 3.64 11.50
N GLU A 495 -34.38 3.84 12.77
CA GLU A 495 -34.99 4.86 13.62
C GLU A 495 -34.50 6.28 13.28
N VAL A 496 -33.21 6.45 12.98
CA VAL A 496 -32.58 7.77 12.86
C VAL A 496 -32.32 8.23 11.43
N ALA A 497 -32.59 7.40 10.40
CA ALA A 497 -32.36 7.76 9.00
C ALA A 497 -33.05 9.08 8.59
N GLY A 498 -34.27 9.33 9.09
CA GLY A 498 -35.01 10.57 8.82
C GLY A 498 -34.37 11.84 9.42
N GLN A 499 -33.38 11.68 10.29
CA GLN A 499 -32.62 12.77 10.92
C GLN A 499 -31.27 13.00 10.22
N ASN A 500 -31.06 12.41 9.02
CA ASN A 500 -29.79 12.44 8.29
C ASN A 500 -28.62 11.84 9.11
N ILE A 501 -28.93 10.85 9.95
CA ILE A 501 -27.94 10.11 10.74
C ILE A 501 -27.74 8.73 10.12
N ARG A 502 -26.48 8.42 9.82
CA ARG A 502 -26.04 7.14 9.27
C ARG A 502 -25.52 6.25 10.39
N VAL A 503 -25.92 4.99 10.41
CA VAL A 503 -25.45 4.03 11.42
C VAL A 503 -24.97 2.79 10.70
N VAL A 504 -23.69 2.46 10.87
CA VAL A 504 -23.02 1.35 10.19
C VAL A 504 -22.13 0.60 11.17
N ALA A 505 -21.70 -0.60 10.79
CA ALA A 505 -20.71 -1.33 11.56
C ALA A 505 -19.65 -1.98 10.67
N THR A 506 -18.45 -2.13 11.23
CA THR A 506 -17.49 -3.14 10.77
C THR A 506 -17.56 -4.36 11.68
N ALA A 507 -17.23 -5.52 11.15
CA ALA A 507 -17.11 -6.77 11.89
C ALA A 507 -15.70 -7.34 11.70
N PRO A 508 -14.72 -6.87 12.49
CA PRO A 508 -13.35 -7.39 12.47
C PRO A 508 -13.26 -8.88 12.78
N GLY A 509 -12.38 -9.56 12.03
CA GLY A 509 -11.92 -10.93 12.28
C GLY A 509 -10.71 -11.03 13.20
N GLY A 510 -10.05 -12.19 13.18
CA GLY A 510 -8.76 -12.38 13.83
C GLY A 510 -7.79 -11.28 13.40
N THR A 511 -7.31 -10.50 14.38
CA THR A 511 -6.47 -9.32 14.14
C THR A 511 -5.16 -9.48 14.87
N GLU A 512 -4.06 -9.40 14.13
CA GLU A 512 -2.73 -9.37 14.68
C GLU A 512 -2.48 -8.00 15.32
N ALA A 513 -2.16 -8.01 16.61
CA ALA A 513 -1.96 -6.81 17.39
C ALA A 513 -0.75 -7.00 18.33
N PRO A 514 0.01 -5.92 18.60
CA PRO A 514 1.06 -5.98 19.59
C PRO A 514 0.48 -6.31 20.98
N PRO A 515 1.31 -6.80 21.92
CA PRO A 515 0.89 -7.01 23.30
C PRO A 515 0.22 -5.76 23.88
N ARG A 516 -0.93 -5.96 24.53
CA ARG A 516 -1.68 -4.85 25.14
C ARG A 516 -0.96 -4.38 26.41
N ARG A 517 -0.84 -3.05 26.58
CA ARG A 517 -0.39 -2.44 27.84
C ARG A 517 -1.35 -2.75 28.99
N ILE A 518 -2.66 -2.66 28.69
CA ILE A 518 -3.72 -3.11 29.61
C ILE A 518 -4.37 -4.37 29.03
N PRO A 519 -4.14 -5.55 29.63
CA PRO A 519 -4.76 -6.79 29.19
C PRO A 519 -6.29 -6.74 29.41
N ARG A 520 -7.04 -7.53 28.64
CA ARG A 520 -8.49 -7.64 28.81
C ARG A 520 -8.85 -8.42 30.08
N ASN A 521 -8.12 -9.50 30.32
CA ASN A 521 -8.17 -10.30 31.53
C ASN A 521 -6.99 -9.92 32.45
N ALA A 522 -7.25 -9.12 33.47
CA ALA A 522 -6.21 -8.66 34.40
C ALA A 522 -5.61 -9.80 35.25
N ALA A 523 -6.33 -10.91 35.43
CA ALA A 523 -5.85 -12.06 36.18
C ALA A 523 -4.92 -12.98 35.35
N GLY A 524 -4.81 -12.73 34.04
CA GLY A 524 -4.12 -13.63 33.12
C GLY A 524 -4.90 -14.92 32.83
N ASP A 525 -4.45 -15.65 31.82
CA ASP A 525 -5.14 -16.83 31.31
C ASP A 525 -4.62 -18.12 31.97
N SER A 526 -5.55 -18.99 32.38
CA SER A 526 -5.25 -20.33 32.88
C SER A 526 -4.63 -21.24 31.80
N PRO A 527 -4.06 -22.39 32.16
CA PRO A 527 -3.62 -23.38 31.17
C PRO A 527 -4.72 -23.79 30.18
N ASP A 528 -5.94 -23.99 30.67
CA ASP A 528 -7.08 -24.36 29.84
C ASP A 528 -7.51 -23.20 28.94
N GLU A 529 -7.52 -21.96 29.44
CA GLU A 529 -7.81 -20.76 28.63
C GLU A 529 -6.81 -20.56 27.50
N ARG A 530 -5.53 -20.88 27.72
CA ARG A 530 -4.52 -20.86 26.66
C ARG A 530 -4.78 -21.94 25.60
N GLN A 531 -5.23 -23.12 26.01
CA GLN A 531 -5.60 -24.20 25.09
C GLN A 531 -6.84 -23.83 24.27
N TRP A 532 -7.89 -23.30 24.92
CA TRP A 532 -9.10 -22.84 24.24
C TRP A 532 -8.82 -21.67 23.30
N MET A 533 -7.94 -20.74 23.70
CA MET A 533 -7.45 -19.69 22.79
C MET A 533 -6.78 -20.29 21.55
N ALA A 534 -5.90 -21.28 21.70
CA ALA A 534 -5.26 -21.94 20.56
C ALA A 534 -6.27 -22.58 19.60
N GLN A 535 -7.33 -23.19 20.13
CA GLN A 535 -8.43 -23.73 19.32
C GLN A 535 -9.23 -22.64 18.59
N VAL A 536 -9.46 -21.49 19.23
CA VAL A 536 -10.06 -20.31 18.57
C VAL A 536 -9.16 -19.80 17.45
N VAL A 537 -7.84 -19.75 17.67
CA VAL A 537 -6.87 -19.35 16.65
C VAL A 537 -6.89 -20.33 15.47
N GLU A 538 -6.89 -21.63 15.75
CA GLU A 538 -7.00 -22.68 14.73
C GLU A 538 -8.29 -22.55 13.92
N GLN A 539 -9.43 -22.36 14.59
CA GLN A 539 -10.72 -22.15 13.90
C GLN A 539 -10.65 -20.93 12.97
N VAL A 540 -10.26 -19.76 13.49
CA VAL A 540 -10.25 -18.50 12.74
C VAL A 540 -9.29 -18.55 11.56
N THR A 541 -8.07 -19.07 11.76
CA THR A 541 -7.09 -19.18 10.69
C THR A 541 -7.51 -20.24 9.66
N GLY A 542 -8.16 -21.32 10.12
CA GLY A 542 -8.69 -22.38 9.27
C GLY A 542 -9.89 -21.94 8.41
N SER A 543 -10.81 -21.14 8.97
CA SER A 543 -12.01 -20.66 8.27
C SER A 543 -11.76 -19.42 7.42
N SER A 544 -10.81 -18.56 7.79
CA SER A 544 -10.36 -17.44 6.96
C SER A 544 -9.92 -17.92 5.58
N VAL A 545 -10.40 -17.26 4.52
CA VAL A 545 -9.98 -17.56 3.14
C VAL A 545 -8.52 -17.15 2.94
N LEU A 546 -8.10 -16.05 3.58
CA LEU A 546 -6.71 -15.56 3.54
C LEU A 546 -5.75 -16.32 4.45
N LYS A 547 -6.23 -17.28 5.26
CA LYS A 547 -5.41 -18.14 6.16
C LYS A 547 -4.46 -17.40 7.09
N ARG A 548 -4.76 -16.14 7.41
CA ARG A 548 -3.99 -15.31 8.34
C ARG A 548 -4.90 -14.36 9.11
N TYR A 549 -4.33 -13.77 10.15
CA TYR A 549 -4.94 -12.64 10.84
C TYR A 549 -4.76 -11.36 10.02
N GLY A 550 -5.74 -10.46 10.10
CA GLY A 550 -5.63 -9.12 9.53
C GLY A 550 -4.75 -8.21 10.39
N THR A 551 -4.16 -7.19 9.79
CA THR A 551 -3.40 -6.17 10.53
C THR A 551 -4.34 -5.15 11.17
N ILE A 552 -3.84 -4.37 12.14
CA ILE A 552 -4.60 -3.25 12.72
C ILE A 552 -5.02 -2.23 11.64
N ASP A 553 -4.17 -1.97 10.66
CA ASP A 553 -4.45 -0.99 9.60
C ASP A 553 -5.52 -1.51 8.62
N GLU A 554 -5.52 -2.81 8.33
CA GLU A 554 -6.59 -3.48 7.57
C GLU A 554 -7.94 -3.39 8.29
N GLN A 555 -7.96 -3.25 9.62
CA GLN A 555 -9.17 -3.00 10.40
C GLN A 555 -9.55 -1.51 10.45
N ALA A 556 -8.56 -0.62 10.59
CA ALA A 556 -8.79 0.82 10.69
C ALA A 556 -9.30 1.44 9.38
N ALA A 557 -8.80 0.98 8.23
CA ALA A 557 -9.16 1.58 6.94
C ALA A 557 -10.66 1.49 6.62
N PRO A 558 -11.34 0.32 6.73
CA PRO A 558 -12.77 0.24 6.47
C PRO A 558 -13.62 0.98 7.50
N ILE A 559 -13.15 1.11 8.75
CA ILE A 559 -13.83 1.91 9.79
C ILE A 559 -13.87 3.38 9.37
N LEU A 560 -12.74 3.94 8.92
CA LEU A 560 -12.66 5.33 8.49
C LEU A 560 -13.38 5.57 7.16
N PHE A 561 -13.32 4.63 6.20
CA PHE A 561 -14.15 4.69 5.00
C PHE A 561 -15.65 4.76 5.36
N LEU A 562 -16.11 3.86 6.24
CA LEU A 562 -17.49 3.89 6.70
C LEU A 562 -17.84 5.13 7.53
N ALA A 563 -16.87 5.83 8.11
CA ALA A 563 -17.08 7.09 8.81
C ALA A 563 -17.21 8.28 7.84
N SER A 564 -16.57 8.22 6.66
CA SER A 564 -16.44 9.35 5.74
C SER A 564 -17.66 9.57 4.85
N ASP A 565 -17.65 10.69 4.11
CA ASP A 565 -18.70 11.05 3.16
C ASP A 565 -18.66 10.16 1.89
N GLU A 566 -17.57 9.41 1.67
CA GLU A 566 -17.46 8.41 0.59
C GLU A 566 -18.45 7.25 0.77
N ALA A 567 -18.82 6.96 2.02
CA ALA A 567 -19.83 5.95 2.37
C ALA A 567 -21.22 6.56 2.64
N SER A 568 -21.51 7.76 2.13
CA SER A 568 -22.73 8.53 2.44
C SER A 568 -24.05 7.79 2.18
N TYR A 569 -24.06 6.80 1.28
CA TYR A 569 -25.26 5.99 0.97
C TYR A 569 -25.33 4.63 1.70
N ILE A 570 -24.37 4.32 2.58
CA ILE A 570 -24.31 3.04 3.31
C ILE A 570 -24.84 3.21 4.74
N THR A 571 -26.01 2.66 5.05
CA THR A 571 -26.60 2.67 6.40
C THR A 571 -27.24 1.32 6.74
N GLY A 572 -27.28 0.95 8.02
CA GLY A 572 -27.81 -0.32 8.52
C GLY A 572 -26.95 -1.56 8.16
N SER A 573 -25.85 -1.37 7.45
CA SER A 573 -24.95 -2.44 6.99
C SER A 573 -23.91 -2.80 8.04
N VAL A 574 -23.52 -4.08 8.04
CA VAL A 574 -22.38 -4.61 8.82
C VAL A 574 -21.37 -5.16 7.80
N LEU A 575 -20.23 -4.49 7.66
CA LEU A 575 -19.15 -4.89 6.75
C LEU A 575 -18.21 -5.87 7.46
N SER A 576 -18.11 -7.11 6.96
CA SER A 576 -17.13 -8.07 7.47
C SER A 576 -15.71 -7.67 7.03
N VAL A 577 -14.78 -7.60 7.98
CA VAL A 577 -13.35 -7.29 7.73
C VAL A 577 -12.51 -8.40 8.34
N ALA A 578 -12.59 -9.58 7.71
CA ALA A 578 -12.13 -10.82 8.30
C ALA A 578 -11.45 -11.79 7.32
N GLY A 579 -10.92 -11.29 6.20
CA GLY A 579 -10.20 -12.13 5.22
C GLY A 579 -11.05 -13.25 4.62
N GLY A 580 -12.35 -12.99 4.43
CA GLY A 580 -13.33 -13.99 3.99
C GLY A 580 -13.84 -14.90 5.11
N ASP A 581 -13.33 -14.79 6.33
CA ASP A 581 -13.87 -15.51 7.48
C ASP A 581 -15.25 -14.97 7.83
N GLU A 582 -16.22 -15.84 7.62
CA GLU A 582 -17.59 -15.54 7.90
C GLU A 582 -17.92 -15.78 9.39
N GLY A 583 -17.10 -16.59 10.09
CA GLY A 583 -17.07 -16.84 11.53
C GLY A 583 -17.39 -18.28 11.95
#